data_AF-K1UIG6-F1
#
_entry.id   AF-K1UIG6-F1
#
_cell.length_a   1.000
_cell.length_b   1.000
_cell.length_c   1.000
_cell.angle_alpha   90.00
_cell.angle_beta   90.00
_cell.angle_gamma   90.00
#
_symmetry.space_group_name_H-M   'P 1'
#
loop_
_entity.id
_entity.type
_entity.pdbx_description
1 polymer ?
#
loop_
_entity_poly.entity_id
_entity_poly.type
_entity_poly.pdbx_seq_one_letter_code
_entity_poly.pdbx_strand_id
1 'polypeptide(L)'
;MKRLVKDLDLTMMVRQGDFSELTARNVALKYAKNKDVVVCASDLMAIGAMNALIDMDIFRPVCGFDGITLMGYVGKQMNTIRQDFYSISSRAVEEVHQLMNGGEGHQVIIAPQYRRNVL
;
A
#
# COMPACT_ATOMS: atom_id res chain seq x y z
N MET A 1 -10.35 5.70 -8.94
CA MET A 1 -10.34 6.86 -8.03
C MET A 1 -11.40 7.92 -8.30
N LYS A 2 -11.68 8.35 -9.55
CA LYS A 2 -12.73 9.37 -9.83
C LYS A 2 -14.10 9.05 -9.23
N ARG A 3 -14.51 7.78 -9.31
CA ARG A 3 -15.76 7.29 -8.68
C ARG A 3 -15.75 7.49 -7.16
N LEU A 4 -14.71 7.00 -6.47
CA LEU A 4 -14.57 7.15 -5.01
C LEU A 4 -14.63 8.62 -4.56
N VAL A 5 -13.93 9.50 -5.29
CA VAL A 5 -13.92 10.95 -5.02
C VAL A 5 -15.33 11.54 -5.10
N LYS A 6 -16.11 11.15 -6.12
CA LYS A 6 -17.49 11.59 -6.30
C LYS A 6 -18.42 11.02 -5.24
N ASP A 7 -18.34 9.71 -5.00
CA ASP A 7 -19.28 8.98 -4.12
C ASP A 7 -19.14 9.41 -2.66
N LEU A 8 -17.94 9.86 -2.25
CA LEU A 8 -17.64 10.27 -0.87
C LEU A 8 -17.37 11.77 -0.71
N ASP A 9 -17.59 12.58 -1.76
CA ASP A 9 -17.33 14.02 -1.80
C ASP A 9 -15.94 14.43 -1.25
N LEU A 10 -14.89 13.76 -1.76
CA LEU A 10 -13.52 13.93 -1.30
C LEU A 10 -12.75 14.92 -2.17
N THR A 11 -11.70 15.52 -1.61
CA THR A 11 -10.62 16.10 -2.42
C THR A 11 -9.43 15.16 -2.46
N MET A 12 -8.85 14.93 -3.64
CA MET A 12 -7.76 13.98 -3.81
C MET A 12 -6.59 14.60 -4.57
N MET A 13 -5.39 14.42 -4.02
CA MET A 13 -4.13 14.75 -4.68
C MET A 13 -3.34 13.47 -4.92
N VAL A 14 -2.92 13.25 -6.16
CA VAL A 14 -2.07 12.11 -6.55
C VAL A 14 -0.67 12.61 -6.85
N ARG A 15 0.34 11.91 -6.33
CA ARG A 15 1.76 12.17 -6.58
C ARG A 15 2.48 10.86 -6.84
N GLN A 16 3.44 10.90 -7.75
CA GLN A 16 4.29 9.77 -8.06
C GLN A 16 5.27 9.54 -6.90
N GLY A 17 5.41 8.27 -6.48
CA GLY A 17 6.31 7.88 -5.39
C GLY A 17 7.28 6.76 -5.73
N ASP A 18 7.24 6.24 -6.97
CA ASP A 18 8.20 5.27 -7.54
C ASP A 18 8.45 4.02 -6.68
N PHE A 19 7.45 3.60 -5.88
CA PHE A 19 7.58 2.53 -4.90
C PHE A 19 8.76 2.71 -3.91
N SER A 20 9.24 3.95 -3.78
CA SER A 20 10.44 4.32 -3.03
C SER A 20 10.06 4.99 -1.71
N GLU A 21 10.68 4.50 -0.64
CA GLU A 21 10.57 5.08 0.72
C GLU A 21 11.03 6.55 0.73
N LEU A 22 12.21 6.83 0.17
CA LEU A 22 12.77 8.18 0.10
C LEU A 22 11.91 9.14 -0.73
N THR A 23 11.42 8.70 -1.89
CA THR A 23 10.58 9.54 -2.76
C THR A 23 9.26 9.87 -2.06
N ALA A 24 8.62 8.88 -1.44
CA ALA A 24 7.38 9.09 -0.69
C ALA A 24 7.58 10.02 0.50
N ARG A 25 8.69 9.90 1.25
CA ARG A 25 9.06 10.83 2.32
C ARG A 25 9.13 12.27 1.83
N ASN A 26 9.85 12.51 0.73
CA ASN A 26 10.01 13.85 0.16
C ASN A 26 8.67 14.45 -0.32
N VAL A 27 7.82 13.62 -0.91
CA VAL A 27 6.46 14.02 -1.31
C VAL A 27 5.61 14.37 -0.09
N ALA A 28 5.64 13.56 0.97
CA ALA A 28 4.89 13.81 2.19
C ALA A 28 5.35 15.08 2.90
N LEU A 29 6.67 15.32 3.04
CA LEU A 29 7.22 16.56 3.59
C LEU A 29 6.68 17.81 2.85
N LYS A 30 6.52 17.71 1.53
CA LYS A 30 6.08 18.84 0.70
C LYS A 30 4.56 19.08 0.76
N TYR A 31 3.74 18.03 0.88
CA TYR A 31 2.30 18.14 0.62
C TYR A 31 1.38 17.65 1.74
N ALA A 32 1.86 16.87 2.72
CA ALA A 32 0.98 16.18 3.67
C ALA A 32 0.46 17.07 4.82
N LYS A 33 1.07 18.23 5.07
CA LYS A 33 0.70 19.13 6.18
C LYS A 33 -0.80 19.47 6.21
N ASN A 34 -1.37 19.76 5.04
CA ASN A 34 -2.76 20.18 4.84
C ASN A 34 -3.62 19.06 4.23
N LYS A 35 -3.39 17.81 4.62
CA LYS A 35 -4.16 16.63 4.21
C LYS A 35 -4.70 15.93 5.44
N ASP A 36 -5.80 15.22 5.30
CA ASP A 36 -6.42 14.48 6.40
C ASP A 36 -5.87 13.06 6.52
N VAL A 37 -5.52 12.44 5.39
CA VAL A 37 -5.04 11.05 5.29
C VAL A 37 -3.99 10.92 4.19
N VAL A 38 -3.07 9.96 4.37
CA VAL A 38 -2.09 9.57 3.35
C VAL A 38 -2.32 8.10 2.98
N VAL A 39 -2.46 7.83 1.68
CA VAL A 39 -2.57 6.46 1.13
C VAL A 39 -1.42 6.25 0.16
N CYS A 40 -0.68 5.18 0.35
CA CYS A 40 0.51 4.83 -0.41
C CYS A 40 0.28 3.52 -1.18
N ALA A 41 0.85 3.43 -2.39
CA ALA A 41 0.73 2.27 -3.26
C ALA A 41 1.66 1.10 -2.89
N SER A 42 2.55 1.30 -1.90
CA SER A 42 3.29 0.23 -1.24
C SER A 42 3.52 0.55 0.24
N ASP A 43 3.86 -0.47 1.01
CA ASP A 43 4.22 -0.33 2.42
C ASP A 43 5.54 0.41 2.61
N LEU A 44 6.53 0.24 1.71
CA LEU A 44 7.77 1.02 1.74
C LEU A 44 7.52 2.52 1.57
N MET A 45 6.62 2.89 0.66
CA MET A 45 6.19 4.28 0.52
C MET A 45 5.45 4.78 1.77
N ALA A 46 4.62 3.94 2.39
CA ALA A 46 3.89 4.28 3.61
C ALA A 46 4.85 4.56 4.78
N ILE A 47 5.92 3.76 4.91
CA ILE A 47 6.99 3.97 5.89
C ILE A 47 7.65 5.35 5.67
N GLY A 48 8.03 5.66 4.42
CA GLY A 48 8.63 6.96 4.10
C GLY A 48 7.71 8.14 4.38
N ALA A 49 6.43 8.01 4.03
CA ALA A 49 5.42 9.01 4.36
C ALA A 49 5.26 9.18 5.87
N MET A 50 5.20 8.09 6.64
CA MET A 50 5.10 8.14 8.10
C MET A 50 6.33 8.80 8.73
N ASN A 51 7.53 8.49 8.25
CA ASN A 51 8.77 9.14 8.71
C ASN A 51 8.72 10.65 8.49
N ALA A 52 8.21 11.12 7.34
CA ALA A 52 8.01 12.56 7.11
C ALA A 52 7.01 13.18 8.11
N LEU A 53 5.91 12.48 8.42
CA LEU A 53 4.93 12.97 9.40
C LEU A 53 5.51 13.05 10.82
N ILE A 54 6.34 12.07 11.20
CA ILE A 54 7.10 12.09 12.46
C ILE A 54 8.04 13.28 12.49
N ASP A 55 8.83 13.51 11.43
CA ASP A 55 9.76 14.64 11.35
C ASP A 55 9.06 16.00 11.42
N MET A 56 7.84 16.09 10.87
CA MET A 56 7.01 17.29 10.92
C MET A 56 6.25 17.47 12.24
N ASP A 57 6.33 16.50 13.15
CA ASP A 57 5.57 16.43 14.41
C ASP A 57 4.05 16.60 14.20
N ILE A 58 3.50 15.93 13.19
CA ILE A 58 2.06 15.91 12.91
C ILE A 58 1.52 14.49 12.81
N PHE A 59 0.27 14.31 13.22
CA PHE A 59 -0.44 13.05 13.03
C PHE A 59 -1.35 13.10 11.81
N ARG A 60 -1.13 12.18 10.87
CA ARG A 60 -2.07 11.82 9.78
C ARG A 60 -2.14 10.30 9.67
N PRO A 61 -3.31 9.67 9.59
CA PRO A 61 -3.41 8.25 9.33
C PRO A 61 -2.73 7.89 8.01
N VAL A 62 -1.95 6.80 8.02
CA VAL A 62 -1.26 6.28 6.84
C VAL A 62 -1.75 4.87 6.52
N CYS A 63 -2.10 4.64 5.26
CA CYS A 63 -2.40 3.30 4.74
C CYS A 63 -1.42 2.94 3.63
N GLY A 64 -0.73 1.82 3.77
CA GLY A 64 0.07 1.20 2.73
C GLY A 64 -0.70 0.14 1.94
N PHE A 65 0.07 -0.64 1.19
CA PHE A 65 -0.35 -1.76 0.37
C PHE A 65 0.82 -2.73 0.31
N ASP A 66 0.60 -4.03 0.52
CA ASP A 66 1.52 -5.18 0.43
C ASP A 66 1.30 -6.12 1.61
N GLY A 67 1.33 -5.58 2.84
CA GLY A 67 1.21 -6.36 4.08
C GLY A 67 2.55 -6.81 4.66
N ILE A 68 3.64 -6.06 4.45
CA ILE A 68 4.96 -6.42 4.98
C ILE A 68 5.04 -6.17 6.49
N THR A 69 5.74 -7.06 7.20
CA THR A 69 5.93 -6.95 8.66
C THR A 69 6.73 -5.70 9.06
N LEU A 70 7.61 -5.21 8.17
CA LEU A 70 8.48 -4.05 8.44
C LEU A 70 7.70 -2.81 8.91
N MET A 71 6.45 -2.65 8.46
CA MET A 71 5.56 -1.57 8.91
C MET A 71 5.38 -1.50 10.44
N GLY A 72 5.30 -2.65 11.14
CA GLY A 72 5.11 -2.68 12.59
C GLY A 72 6.26 -2.06 13.38
N TYR A 73 7.45 -1.99 12.77
CA TYR A 73 8.66 -1.46 13.41
C TYR A 73 8.80 0.06 13.33
N VAL A 74 7.93 0.77 12.62
CA VAL A 74 7.96 2.25 12.52
C VAL A 74 7.53 2.93 13.83
N GLY A 75 6.92 2.19 14.76
CA GLY A 75 6.53 2.72 16.08
C GLY A 75 5.31 3.65 16.05
N LYS A 76 4.53 3.62 14.96
CA LYS A 76 3.24 4.32 14.81
C LYS A 76 2.18 3.36 14.31
N GLN A 77 0.93 3.62 14.66
CA GLN A 77 -0.20 2.85 14.11
C GLN A 77 -0.30 3.09 12.61
N MET A 78 -0.16 2.02 11.83
CA MET A 78 -0.30 2.05 10.38
C MET A 78 -1.29 0.98 9.91
N ASN A 79 -1.93 1.25 8.77
CA ASN A 79 -2.83 0.31 8.11
C ASN A 79 -2.22 -0.16 6.79
N THR A 80 -2.65 -1.31 6.29
CA THR A 80 -2.24 -1.78 4.95
C THR A 80 -3.31 -2.65 4.32
N ILE A 81 -3.32 -2.70 2.99
CA ILE A 81 -4.01 -3.73 2.22
C ILE A 81 -3.01 -4.87 2.02
N ARG A 82 -3.16 -5.93 2.81
CA ARG A 82 -2.31 -7.12 2.76
C ARG A 82 -2.61 -7.93 1.49
N GLN A 83 -1.54 -8.24 0.77
CA GLN A 83 -1.52 -9.24 -0.29
C GLN A 83 -1.07 -10.57 0.31
N ASP A 84 -1.82 -11.64 0.03
CA ASP A 84 -1.42 -12.99 0.46
C ASP A 84 -0.33 -13.52 -0.47
N PHE A 85 0.92 -13.07 -0.24
CA PHE A 85 2.07 -13.46 -1.06
C PHE A 85 2.27 -14.98 -1.14
N TYR A 86 1.90 -15.71 -0.08
CA TYR A 86 1.99 -17.17 -0.07
C TYR A 86 1.00 -17.78 -1.07
N SER A 87 -0.29 -17.45 -0.92
CA SER A 87 -1.32 -17.99 -1.82
C SER A 87 -1.12 -17.55 -3.27
N ILE A 88 -0.69 -16.29 -3.49
CA ILE A 88 -0.38 -15.78 -4.83
C ILE A 88 0.79 -16.53 -5.46
N SER A 89 1.88 -16.75 -4.71
CA SER A 89 3.05 -17.45 -5.25
C SER A 89 2.79 -18.95 -5.48
N SER A 90 2.12 -19.63 -4.56
CA SER A 90 1.70 -21.03 -4.73
C SER A 90 0.87 -21.18 -6.00
N ARG A 91 -0.15 -20.33 -6.15
CA ARG A 91 -1.04 -20.39 -7.30
C ARG A 91 -0.33 -20.07 -8.61
N ALA A 92 0.60 -19.11 -8.60
CA ALA A 92 1.39 -18.79 -9.78
C ALA A 92 2.22 -20.00 -10.27
N VAL A 93 2.83 -20.75 -9.34
CA VAL A 93 3.59 -21.97 -9.68
C VAL A 93 2.67 -23.07 -10.21
N GLU A 94 1.49 -23.25 -9.62
CA GLU A 94 0.48 -24.20 -10.09
C GLU A 94 0.03 -23.88 -11.53
N GLU A 95 -0.26 -22.62 -11.84
CA GLU A 95 -0.68 -22.20 -13.19
C GLU A 95 0.44 -22.40 -14.22
N VAL A 96 1.70 -22.11 -13.86
CA VAL A 96 2.85 -22.38 -14.73
C VAL A 96 2.98 -23.89 -15.00
N HIS A 97 2.82 -24.73 -13.97
CA HIS A 97 2.86 -26.18 -14.14
C HIS A 97 1.77 -26.69 -15.09
N GLN A 98 0.53 -26.17 -14.97
CA GLN A 98 -0.57 -26.50 -15.88
C GLN A 98 -0.24 -26.13 -17.34
N LEU A 99 0.27 -24.91 -17.56
CA LEU A 99 0.70 -24.45 -18.88
C LEU A 99 1.80 -25.33 -19.48
N MET A 100 2.79 -25.72 -18.67
CA MET A 100 3.88 -26.59 -19.11
C MET A 100 3.42 -27.99 -19.51
N ASN A 101 2.30 -28.47 -18.95
CA ASN A 101 1.69 -29.75 -19.30
C ASN A 101 0.69 -29.65 -20.47
N GLY A 102 0.65 -28.52 -21.19
CA GLY A 102 -0.24 -28.30 -22.33
C GLY A 102 -1.66 -27.87 -21.95
N GLY A 103 -1.88 -27.47 -20.70
CA GLY A 103 -3.13 -26.84 -20.26
C GLY A 103 -3.29 -25.40 -20.77
N GLU A 104 -4.47 -24.84 -20.59
CA GLU A 104 -4.78 -23.44 -20.92
C GLU A 104 -4.52 -22.51 -19.73
N GLY A 105 -4.29 -21.22 -20.01
CA GLY A 105 -4.08 -20.21 -18.98
C GLY A 105 -5.38 -19.77 -18.32
N HIS A 106 -5.40 -19.71 -16.99
CA HIS A 106 -6.57 -19.26 -16.23
C HIS A 106 -6.34 -17.90 -15.57
N GLN A 107 -7.40 -17.08 -15.55
CA GLN A 107 -7.42 -15.90 -14.70
C GLN A 107 -7.85 -16.29 -13.29
N VAL A 108 -6.97 -16.05 -12.31
CA VAL A 108 -7.22 -16.33 -10.91
C VAL A 108 -7.19 -15.04 -10.12
N ILE A 109 -8.24 -14.77 -9.34
CA ILE A 109 -8.36 -13.58 -8.51
C ILE A 109 -8.24 -14.00 -7.05
N ILE A 110 -7.19 -13.52 -6.37
CA ILE A 110 -7.00 -13.69 -4.93
C ILE A 110 -7.29 -12.34 -4.28
N ALA A 111 -8.32 -12.28 -3.44
CA ALA A 111 -8.74 -11.05 -2.80
C ALA A 111 -7.73 -10.62 -1.71
N PRO A 112 -7.34 -9.34 -1.67
CA PRO A 112 -6.49 -8.83 -0.60
C PRO A 112 -7.29 -8.69 0.70
N GLN A 113 -6.58 -8.52 1.82
CA GLN A 113 -7.21 -8.30 3.13
C GLN A 113 -6.82 -6.95 3.71
N TYR A 114 -7.79 -6.18 4.19
CA TYR A 114 -7.48 -4.96 4.94
C TYR A 114 -6.98 -5.32 6.34
N ARG A 115 -5.78 -4.84 6.70
CA ARG A 115 -5.16 -5.04 8.00
C ARG A 115 -5.04 -3.70 8.72
N ARG A 116 -5.73 -3.61 9.86
CA ARG A 116 -5.60 -2.46 10.79
C ARG A 116 -4.46 -2.68 11.75
N ASN A 117 -3.84 -1.58 12.18
CA ASN A 117 -2.83 -1.56 13.24
C ASN A 117 -1.77 -2.65 13.03
N VAL A 118 -1.00 -2.51 11.96
CA VAL A 118 0.16 -3.38 11.71
C VAL A 118 1.12 -3.16 12.86
N LEU A 119 1.14 -4.11 13.80
CA LEU A 119 2.11 -4.32 14.87
C LEU A 119 2.89 -5.59 14.53
#